data_AF-A0A7S3CML0-F1
#
_entry.id   AF-A0A7S3CML0-F1
#
_cell.length_a   1.000
_cell.length_b   1.000
_cell.length_c   1.000
_cell.angle_alpha   90.00
_cell.angle_beta   90.00
_cell.angle_gamma   90.00
#
_symmetry.space_group_name_H-M   'P 1'
#
loop_
_entity.id
_entity.type
_entity.pdbx_description
1 polymer ?
#
loop_
_entity_poly.entity_id
_entity_poly.type
_entity_poly.pdbx_seq_one_letter_code
_entity_poly.pdbx_strand_id
1 'polypeptide(L)'
;MNNSRTILQFNQLFREFHQYCAVPDYVGIDKVCEPKLANYVSESLQRIHFHGLDVEMANLTVEQPSIRVLKAEVHQGLQVEREQNLPLKEYSVSQNHSIFGAKWNTYAPNNESLDRRNIMDALDTNHRPYLVQVTCLIDSPMKLYVLNQNHSSILFGSEDDESVKNVVKFEANLRWFDFLNLIPTENKAPMGNWRITDFNNVLDENPIFPQN
;
A
#
# COMPACT_ATOMS: atom_id res chain seq x y z
N MET A 1 1.17 24.56 7.15
CA MET A 1 1.24 23.12 7.49
C MET A 1 0.33 22.38 6.53
N ASN A 2 0.89 21.68 5.54
CA ASN A 2 0.13 20.89 4.55
C ASN A 2 -0.22 19.53 5.15
N ASN A 3 -1.06 19.49 6.18
CA ASN A 3 -1.56 18.24 6.74
C ASN A 3 -2.63 17.65 5.82
N SER A 4 -2.21 17.08 4.69
CA SER A 4 -3.08 16.20 3.93
C SER A 4 -3.38 14.98 4.82
N ARG A 5 -4.65 14.70 5.10
CA ARG A 5 -5.08 13.53 5.89
C ARG A 5 -4.53 12.21 5.34
N THR A 6 -4.18 12.16 4.05
CA THR A 6 -3.52 11.03 3.41
C THR A 6 -2.14 10.74 4.01
N ILE A 7 -1.36 11.76 4.39
CA ILE A 7 -0.05 11.58 5.05
C ILE A 7 -0.25 10.93 6.42
N LEU A 8 -1.28 11.33 7.15
CA LEU A 8 -1.63 10.71 8.45
C LEU A 8 -2.02 9.23 8.27
N GLN A 9 -2.78 8.89 7.24
CA GLN A 9 -3.09 7.50 6.91
C GLN A 9 -1.82 6.70 6.55
N PHE A 10 -0.88 7.28 5.78
CA PHE A 10 0.38 6.62 5.44
C PHE A 10 1.26 6.40 6.66
N ASN A 11 1.36 7.38 7.56
CA ASN A 11 2.04 7.23 8.85
C ASN A 11 1.43 6.09 9.67
N GLN A 12 0.09 6.06 9.76
CA GLN A 12 -0.62 5.03 10.51
C GLN A 12 -0.38 3.63 9.92
N LEU A 13 -0.56 3.45 8.61
CA LEU A 13 -0.33 2.17 7.93
C LEU A 13 1.12 1.71 8.06
N PHE A 14 2.09 2.62 7.86
CA PHE A 14 3.51 2.30 7.99
C PHE A 14 3.84 1.82 9.41
N ARG A 15 3.31 2.52 10.43
CA ARG A 15 3.52 2.16 11.82
C ARG A 15 2.87 0.83 12.18
N GLU A 16 1.58 0.66 11.84
CA GLU A 16 0.83 -0.57 12.10
C GLU A 16 1.49 -1.77 11.43
N PHE A 17 1.98 -1.61 10.19
CA PHE A 17 2.75 -2.65 9.51
C PHE A 17 3.99 -3.11 10.31
N HIS A 18 4.82 -2.18 10.80
CA HIS A 18 5.98 -2.54 11.62
C HIS A 18 5.57 -3.19 12.94
N GLN A 19 4.52 -2.69 13.59
CA GLN A 19 4.01 -3.25 14.84
C GLN A 19 3.51 -4.68 14.65
N TYR A 20 2.78 -4.96 13.58
CA TYR A 20 2.28 -6.31 13.26
C TYR A 20 3.38 -7.26 12.78
N CYS A 21 4.52 -6.74 12.31
CA CYS A 21 5.69 -7.56 12.02
C CYS A 21 6.46 -7.96 13.28
N ALA A 22 6.60 -7.05 14.25
CA ALA A 22 7.30 -7.30 15.50
C ALA A 22 6.47 -8.13 16.49
N VAL A 23 5.17 -7.88 16.56
CA VAL A 23 4.23 -8.77 17.24
C VAL A 23 3.50 -9.53 16.15
N PRO A 24 3.80 -10.83 15.89
CA PRO A 24 3.33 -11.57 14.71
C PRO A 24 1.80 -11.70 14.63
N ASP A 25 1.13 -10.62 14.25
CA ASP A 25 -0.31 -10.49 14.12
C ASP A 25 -0.66 -10.56 12.63
N TYR A 26 -0.80 -11.79 12.15
CA TYR A 26 -1.14 -12.06 10.75
C TYR A 26 -2.49 -11.43 10.35
N VAL A 27 -3.44 -11.32 11.30
CA VAL A 27 -4.74 -10.67 11.05
C VAL A 27 -4.57 -9.16 10.89
N GLY A 28 -3.64 -8.56 11.64
CA GLY A 28 -3.22 -7.18 11.48
C GLY A 28 -2.55 -6.94 10.12
N ILE A 29 -1.62 -7.81 9.73
CA ILE A 29 -0.92 -7.74 8.44
C ILE A 29 -1.91 -7.78 7.26
N ASP A 30 -2.90 -8.69 7.29
CA ASP A 30 -3.94 -8.82 6.27
C ASP A 30 -4.81 -7.55 6.12
N LYS A 31 -4.96 -6.77 7.19
CA LYS A 31 -5.73 -5.52 7.15
C LYS A 31 -4.96 -4.39 6.48
N VAL A 32 -3.65 -4.30 6.73
CA VAL A 32 -2.81 -3.18 6.26
C VAL A 32 -2.19 -3.44 4.89
N CYS A 33 -1.96 -4.70 4.53
CA CYS A 33 -1.36 -5.10 3.27
C CYS A 33 -2.41 -5.62 2.26
N GLU A 34 -2.04 -5.56 0.98
CA GLU A 34 -2.70 -6.33 -0.07
C GLU A 34 -2.38 -7.83 0.11
N PRO A 35 -3.32 -8.76 -0.21
CA PRO A 35 -3.18 -10.17 0.14
C PRO A 35 -1.86 -10.84 -0.30
N LYS A 36 -1.31 -10.49 -1.47
CA LYS A 36 -0.06 -11.09 -1.94
C LYS A 36 1.13 -10.68 -1.07
N LEU A 37 1.20 -9.40 -0.72
CA LEU A 37 2.23 -8.89 0.20
C LEU A 37 2.02 -9.44 1.61
N ALA A 38 0.77 -9.49 2.08
CA ALA A 38 0.42 -10.02 3.39
C ALA A 38 0.88 -11.48 3.55
N ASN A 39 0.60 -12.32 2.54
CA ASN A 39 1.04 -13.71 2.49
C ASN A 39 2.56 -13.82 2.49
N TYR A 40 3.25 -13.05 1.65
CA TYR A 40 4.71 -13.07 1.56
C TYR A 40 5.38 -12.71 2.91
N VAL A 41 4.91 -11.63 3.55
CA VAL A 41 5.43 -11.17 4.84
C VAL A 41 5.11 -12.19 5.93
N SER A 42 3.88 -12.70 5.97
CA SER A 42 3.45 -13.68 6.97
C SER A 42 4.25 -14.98 6.89
N GLU A 43 4.46 -15.53 5.70
CA GLU A 43 5.32 -16.71 5.51
C GLU A 43 6.76 -16.45 5.95
N SER A 44 7.28 -15.26 5.66
CA SER A 44 8.65 -14.88 6.04
C SER A 44 8.79 -14.80 7.56
N LEU A 45 7.85 -14.15 8.25
CA LEU A 45 7.82 -14.10 9.71
C LEU A 45 7.68 -15.49 10.32
N GLN A 46 6.78 -16.33 9.79
CA GLN A 46 6.62 -17.71 10.27
C GLN A 46 7.91 -18.52 10.14
N ARG A 47 8.67 -18.37 9.04
CA ARG A 47 9.96 -19.04 8.87
C ARG A 47 11.01 -18.55 9.88
N ILE A 48 11.08 -17.25 10.14
CA ILE A 48 11.99 -16.66 11.13
C ILE A 48 11.70 -17.27 12.52
N HIS A 49 10.43 -17.26 12.93
CA HIS A 49 9.99 -17.82 14.21
C HIS A 49 10.16 -19.34 14.28
N PHE A 50 9.97 -20.06 13.17
CA PHE A 50 10.22 -21.51 13.11
C PHE A 50 11.68 -21.88 13.40
N HIS A 51 12.62 -21.01 13.02
CA HIS A 51 14.04 -21.16 13.38
C HIS A 51 14.36 -20.69 14.82
N GLY A 52 13.33 -20.28 15.58
CA GLY A 52 13.43 -19.73 16.93
C GLY A 52 14.04 -18.33 16.97
N LEU A 53 14.07 -17.63 15.84
CA LEU A 53 14.48 -16.23 15.84
C LEU A 53 13.26 -15.36 16.12
N ASP A 54 13.46 -14.29 16.88
CA ASP A 54 12.39 -13.34 17.20
C ASP A 54 12.61 -12.03 16.44
N VAL A 55 11.52 -11.40 16.01
CA VAL A 55 11.54 -10.10 15.33
C VAL A 55 11.08 -9.05 16.32
N GLU A 56 11.89 -8.02 16.51
CA GLU A 56 11.60 -6.90 17.38
C GLU A 56 11.65 -5.58 16.61
N MET A 57 11.10 -4.52 17.21
CA MET A 57 11.06 -3.19 16.62
C MET A 57 11.69 -2.16 17.55
N ALA A 58 12.59 -1.35 16.98
CA ALA A 58 13.17 -0.19 17.64
C ALA A 58 12.44 1.10 17.26
N ASN A 59 12.52 2.10 18.13
CA ASN A 59 12.22 3.51 17.83
C ASN A 59 10.80 3.77 17.29
N LEU A 60 9.78 3.18 17.92
CA LEU A 60 8.38 3.40 17.56
C LEU A 60 8.03 4.89 17.59
N THR A 61 7.60 5.43 16.44
CA THR A 61 7.12 6.81 16.32
C THR A 61 5.69 6.87 15.79
N VAL A 62 4.99 7.95 16.13
CA VAL A 62 3.63 8.22 15.62
C VAL A 62 3.67 8.83 14.22
N GLU A 63 4.62 9.73 13.99
CA GLU A 63 4.80 10.44 12.72
C GLU A 63 6.22 10.21 12.22
N GLN A 64 6.34 9.94 10.91
CA GLN A 64 7.64 9.76 10.29
C GLN A 64 8.28 11.12 9.97
N PRO A 65 9.60 11.30 10.25
CA PRO A 65 10.31 12.55 10.00
C PRO A 65 10.15 13.08 8.57
N SER A 66 10.10 12.19 7.57
CA SER A 66 9.91 12.58 6.18
C SER A 66 9.11 11.55 5.40
N ILE A 67 8.08 12.00 4.70
CA ILE A 67 7.37 11.23 3.66
C ILE A 67 7.45 12.05 2.37
N ARG A 68 8.14 11.52 1.37
CA ARG A 68 8.28 12.15 0.05
C ARG A 68 7.63 11.29 -1.02
N VAL A 69 6.66 11.85 -1.73
CA VAL A 69 6.04 11.17 -2.88
C VAL A 69 7.05 11.14 -4.04
N LEU A 70 7.39 9.94 -4.50
CA LEU A 70 8.26 9.71 -5.65
C LEU A 70 7.46 9.62 -6.95
N LYS A 71 6.32 8.93 -6.90
CA LYS A 71 5.49 8.61 -8.06
C LYS A 71 4.02 8.56 -7.65
N ALA A 72 3.14 9.09 -8.49
CA ALA A 72 1.70 8.99 -8.34
C ALA A 72 1.05 8.61 -9.68
N GLU A 73 0.21 7.59 -9.66
CA GLU A 73 -0.47 7.05 -10.84
C GLU A 73 -1.94 6.81 -10.52
N VAL A 74 -2.81 7.03 -11.51
CA VAL A 74 -4.24 6.78 -11.42
C VAL A 74 -4.66 5.86 -12.55
N HIS A 75 -5.30 4.76 -12.19
CA HIS A 75 -5.83 3.78 -13.13
C HIS A 75 -7.33 3.69 -12.94
N GLN A 76 -8.10 3.91 -14.00
CA GLN A 76 -9.55 3.75 -13.99
C GLN A 76 -9.91 2.35 -14.48
N GLY A 77 -10.75 1.63 -13.73
CA GLY A 77 -11.25 0.30 -14.10
C GLY A 77 -10.40 -0.87 -13.59
N LEU A 78 -9.42 -0.60 -12.73
CA LEU A 78 -8.61 -1.63 -12.06
C LEU A 78 -8.88 -1.65 -10.55
N GLN A 79 -8.62 -2.79 -9.92
CA GLN A 79 -8.78 -3.01 -8.48
C GLN A 79 -7.42 -3.15 -7.79
N VAL A 80 -7.36 -2.78 -6.49
CA VAL A 80 -6.19 -3.02 -5.63
C VAL A 80 -5.90 -4.51 -5.56
N GLU A 81 -6.93 -5.35 -5.37
CA GLU A 81 -6.78 -6.80 -5.33
C GLU A 81 -6.46 -7.33 -6.74
N ARG A 82 -5.25 -7.86 -6.90
CA ARG A 82 -4.71 -8.26 -8.22
C ARG A 82 -5.49 -9.40 -8.85
N GLU A 83 -6.01 -10.31 -8.03
CA GLU A 83 -6.81 -11.46 -8.45
C GLU A 83 -8.12 -11.06 -9.16
N GLN A 84 -8.61 -9.85 -8.92
CA GLN A 84 -9.82 -9.34 -9.57
C GLN A 84 -9.55 -8.69 -10.93
N ASN A 85 -8.27 -8.41 -11.25
CA ASN A 85 -7.89 -7.80 -12.52
C ASN A 85 -7.68 -8.88 -13.59
N LEU A 86 -8.12 -8.59 -14.83
CA LEU A 86 -7.86 -9.46 -15.97
C LEU A 86 -6.42 -9.28 -16.48
N PRO A 87 -5.90 -10.19 -17.32
CA PRO A 87 -4.62 -9.98 -18.00
C PRO A 87 -4.66 -8.73 -18.88
N LEU A 88 -3.53 -8.01 -19.01
CA LEU A 88 -3.46 -6.76 -19.80
C LEU A 88 -3.99 -6.89 -21.23
N LYS A 89 -3.81 -8.06 -21.87
CA LYS A 89 -4.27 -8.34 -23.24
C LYS A 89 -5.79 -8.31 -23.38
N GLU A 90 -6.52 -8.48 -22.27
CA GLU A 90 -7.97 -8.46 -22.22
C GLU A 90 -8.52 -7.05 -21.98
N TYR A 91 -7.66 -6.03 -21.86
CA TYR A 91 -8.06 -4.64 -21.73
C TYR A 91 -7.75 -3.83 -23.00
N SER A 92 -8.67 -2.94 -23.33
CA SER A 92 -8.44 -1.78 -24.17
C SER A 92 -7.96 -0.65 -23.26
N VAL A 93 -6.76 -0.14 -23.56
CA VAL A 93 -6.10 0.92 -22.79
C VAL A 93 -6.28 2.24 -23.51
N SER A 94 -6.94 3.19 -22.85
CA SER A 94 -6.95 4.59 -23.30
C SER A 94 -6.09 5.42 -22.35
N GLN A 95 -5.05 6.04 -22.91
CA GLN A 95 -4.24 7.01 -22.17
C GLN A 95 -4.99 8.34 -22.15
N ASN A 96 -5.52 8.70 -20.98
CA ASN A 96 -6.21 9.97 -20.79
C ASN A 96 -5.27 10.93 -20.05
N HIS A 97 -5.44 12.22 -20.29
CA HIS A 97 -4.54 13.31 -19.88
C HIS A 97 -3.92 13.20 -18.47
N SER A 98 -2.74 13.81 -18.28
CA SER A 98 -2.13 13.98 -16.95
C SER A 98 -2.99 14.90 -16.08
N ILE A 99 -3.65 14.35 -15.06
CA ILE A 99 -4.41 15.13 -14.08
C ILE A 99 -3.49 15.43 -12.90
N PHE A 100 -3.24 16.72 -12.62
CA PHE A 100 -2.37 17.20 -11.53
C PHE A 100 -0.95 16.59 -11.51
N GLY A 101 -0.40 16.27 -12.68
CA GLY A 101 0.94 15.67 -12.80
C GLY A 101 1.00 14.15 -12.59
N ALA A 102 -0.12 13.51 -12.21
CA ALA A 102 -0.24 12.05 -12.17
C ALA A 102 -0.61 11.51 -13.56
N LYS A 103 -0.06 10.34 -13.92
CA LYS A 103 -0.44 9.62 -15.15
C LYS A 103 -1.81 8.99 -14.95
N TRP A 104 -2.71 9.17 -15.92
CA TRP A 104 -4.04 8.59 -15.89
C TRP A 104 -4.22 7.60 -17.04
N ASN A 105 -4.56 6.35 -16.72
CA ASN A 105 -4.89 5.33 -17.71
C ASN A 105 -6.28 4.78 -17.44
N THR A 106 -7.10 4.64 -18.48
CA THR A 106 -8.42 4.01 -18.38
C THR A 106 -8.38 2.65 -19.06
N TYR A 107 -8.82 1.63 -18.31
CA TYR A 107 -8.85 0.24 -18.73
C TYR A 107 -10.32 -0.21 -18.89
N ALA A 108 -10.65 -0.73 -20.06
CA ALA A 108 -11.96 -1.32 -20.34
C ALA A 108 -11.78 -2.73 -20.88
N PRO A 109 -12.49 -3.76 -20.37
CA PRO A 109 -12.40 -5.10 -20.92
C PRO A 109 -12.74 -5.11 -22.41
N ASN A 110 -11.99 -5.87 -23.21
CA ASN A 110 -12.21 -6.03 -24.64
C ASN A 110 -13.50 -6.81 -24.94
N ASN A 111 -13.94 -7.65 -24.00
CA ASN A 111 -15.18 -8.40 -24.10
C ASN A 111 -16.21 -7.83 -23.12
N GLU A 112 -17.29 -7.27 -23.64
CA GLU A 112 -18.39 -6.71 -22.84
C GLU A 112 -19.03 -7.76 -21.92
N SER A 113 -18.99 -9.06 -22.27
CA SER A 113 -19.53 -10.11 -21.39
C SER A 113 -18.67 -10.36 -20.14
N LEU A 114 -17.41 -9.90 -20.16
CA LEU A 114 -16.51 -9.92 -19.00
C LEU A 114 -16.52 -8.58 -18.25
N ASP A 115 -17.18 -7.57 -18.82
CA ASP A 115 -17.35 -6.29 -18.17
C ASP A 115 -18.42 -6.41 -17.08
N ARG A 116 -17.95 -6.55 -15.83
CA ARG A 116 -18.83 -6.59 -14.66
C ARG A 116 -19.37 -5.20 -14.28
N ARG A 117 -18.95 -4.14 -14.97
CA ARG A 117 -19.38 -2.76 -14.71
C ARG A 117 -20.75 -2.54 -15.33
N ASN A 118 -21.76 -2.29 -14.50
CA ASN A 118 -23.06 -1.85 -14.98
C ASN A 118 -23.06 -0.33 -15.16
N ILE A 119 -23.81 0.17 -16.15
CA ILE A 119 -24.04 1.62 -16.32
C ILE A 119 -24.68 2.24 -15.06
N MET A 120 -25.45 1.44 -14.32
CA MET A 120 -26.03 1.84 -13.03
C MET A 120 -25.02 1.89 -11.88
N ASP A 121 -23.82 1.30 -12.03
CA ASP A 121 -22.77 1.39 -10.99
C ASP A 121 -22.29 2.83 -10.82
N ALA A 122 -22.40 3.68 -11.85
CA ALA A 122 -22.14 5.11 -11.71
C ALA A 122 -23.11 5.82 -10.76
N LEU A 123 -24.28 5.21 -10.49
CA LEU A 123 -25.27 5.68 -9.51
C LEU A 123 -25.06 5.04 -8.13
N ASP A 124 -24.23 3.99 -8.03
CA ASP A 124 -23.88 3.39 -6.74
C ASP A 124 -22.85 4.27 -6.02
N THR A 125 -23.25 4.76 -4.85
CA THR A 125 -22.40 5.51 -3.91
C THR A 125 -21.14 4.77 -3.46
N ASN A 126 -21.10 3.45 -3.60
CA ASN A 126 -19.97 2.59 -3.27
C ASN A 126 -19.07 2.25 -4.46
N HIS A 127 -19.41 2.67 -5.68
CA HIS A 127 -18.58 2.37 -6.85
C HIS A 127 -17.27 3.15 -6.80
N ARG A 128 -16.13 2.44 -6.71
CA ARG A 128 -14.78 3.03 -6.59
C ARG A 128 -13.90 2.66 -7.79
N PRO A 129 -14.12 3.27 -8.97
CA PRO A 129 -13.48 2.83 -10.19
C PRO A 129 -12.02 3.28 -10.33
N TYR A 130 -11.53 4.16 -9.45
CA TYR A 130 -10.21 4.78 -9.59
C TYR A 130 -9.21 4.15 -8.63
N LEU A 131 -8.33 3.29 -9.14
CA LEU A 131 -7.16 2.81 -8.43
C LEU A 131 -6.10 3.90 -8.41
N VAL A 132 -5.83 4.46 -7.23
CA VAL A 132 -4.74 5.43 -7.03
C VAL A 132 -3.56 4.71 -6.42
N GLN A 133 -2.38 4.92 -7.00
CA GLN A 133 -1.11 4.35 -6.55
C GLN A 133 -0.16 5.48 -6.21
N VAL A 134 0.40 5.44 -5.00
CA VAL A 134 1.36 6.44 -4.51
C VAL A 134 2.58 5.70 -3.99
N THR A 135 3.72 5.93 -4.63
CA THR A 135 5.02 5.45 -4.17
C THR A 135 5.70 6.54 -3.36
N CYS A 136 6.01 6.23 -2.10
CA CYS A 136 6.61 7.16 -1.15
C CYS A 136 7.98 6.67 -0.71
N LEU A 137 8.91 7.61 -0.56
CA LEU A 137 10.15 7.43 0.19
C LEU A 137 9.90 7.92 1.62
N ILE A 138 9.89 6.99 2.56
CA ILE A 138 9.67 7.24 3.98
C ILE A 138 11.01 7.15 4.69
N ASP A 139 11.41 8.27 5.32
CA ASP A 139 12.59 8.33 6.18
C ASP A 139 12.13 8.15 7.62
N SER A 140 12.55 7.07 8.28
CA SER A 140 12.02 6.65 9.58
C SER A 140 13.12 6.10 10.49
N PRO A 141 13.12 6.44 11.79
CA PRO A 141 13.97 5.76 12.77
C PRO A 141 13.46 4.37 13.12
N MET A 142 12.22 4.01 12.74
CA MET A 142 11.62 2.70 13.02
C MET A 142 12.34 1.61 12.22
N LYS A 143 12.83 0.59 12.93
CA LYS A 143 13.53 -0.54 12.33
C LYS A 143 13.04 -1.84 12.91
N LEU A 144 12.97 -2.85 12.07
CA LEU A 144 12.83 -4.23 12.49
C LEU A 144 14.23 -4.83 12.60
N TYR A 145 14.48 -5.58 13.67
CA TYR A 145 15.70 -6.34 13.87
C TYR A 145 15.37 -7.74 14.36
N VAL A 146 16.28 -8.68 14.10
CA VAL A 146 16.11 -10.10 14.42
C VAL A 146 17.06 -10.49 15.54
N LEU A 147 16.51 -11.08 16.59
CA LEU A 147 17.24 -11.59 17.74
C LEU A 147 17.38 -13.11 17.68
N ASN A 148 18.37 -13.61 18.38
CA ASN A 148 18.46 -15.03 18.71
C ASN A 148 17.46 -15.43 19.80
N GLN A 149 17.24 -16.74 19.97
CA GLN A 149 16.26 -17.33 20.91
C GLN A 149 16.34 -16.82 22.36
N ASN A 150 17.52 -16.42 22.81
CA ASN A 150 17.75 -15.95 24.19
C ASN A 150 17.85 -14.42 24.30
N HIS A 151 17.58 -13.69 23.21
CA HIS A 151 17.57 -12.23 23.14
C HIS A 151 18.91 -11.60 23.50
N SER A 152 20.01 -12.36 23.42
CA SER A 152 21.33 -11.89 23.85
C SER A 152 22.08 -11.11 22.79
N SER A 153 21.73 -11.29 21.52
CA SER A 153 22.41 -10.62 20.40
C SER A 153 21.49 -10.42 19.21
N ILE A 154 21.63 -9.25 18.59
CA ILE A 154 21.03 -8.94 17.29
C ILE A 154 21.80 -9.70 16.21
N LEU A 155 21.08 -10.52 15.43
CA LEU A 155 21.62 -11.28 14.30
C LEU A 155 21.50 -10.51 13.00
N PHE A 156 20.40 -9.78 12.82
CA PHE A 156 20.13 -8.97 11.63
C PHE A 156 19.46 -7.65 12.00
N GLY A 157 19.81 -6.58 11.29
CA GLY A 157 19.30 -5.23 11.57
C GLY A 157 20.11 -4.50 12.64
N SER A 158 19.56 -3.41 13.13
CA SER A 158 20.16 -2.56 14.16
C SER A 158 19.08 -1.90 15.01
N GLU A 159 19.43 -1.59 16.26
CA GLU A 159 18.58 -0.89 17.23
C GLU A 159 18.98 0.59 17.42
N ASP A 160 19.86 1.09 16.57
CA ASP A 160 20.37 2.46 16.62
C ASP A 160 19.33 3.50 16.17
N ASP A 161 19.53 4.74 16.61
CA ASP A 161 18.64 5.87 16.32
C ASP A 161 18.77 6.42 14.88
N GLU A 162 19.65 5.84 14.06
CA GLU A 162 19.82 6.30 12.67
C GLU A 162 18.54 6.09 11.87
N SER A 163 18.25 7.00 10.95
CA SER A 163 17.05 6.87 10.11
C SER A 163 17.32 5.95 8.91
N VAL A 164 16.34 5.10 8.59
CA VAL A 164 16.34 4.22 7.42
C VAL A 164 15.30 4.71 6.42
N LYS A 165 15.68 4.66 5.16
CA LYS A 165 14.84 5.06 4.03
C LYS A 165 14.16 3.83 3.44
N ASN A 166 12.84 3.81 3.52
CA ASN A 166 12.01 2.76 2.95
C ASN A 166 11.22 3.30 1.76
N VAL A 167 11.15 2.52 0.68
CA VAL A 167 10.28 2.80 -0.46
C VAL A 167 9.00 2.01 -0.27
N VAL A 168 7.87 2.69 -0.09
CA VAL A 168 6.59 2.05 0.24
C VAL A 168 5.55 2.47 -0.79
N LYS A 169 4.80 1.49 -1.31
CA LYS A 169 3.74 1.71 -2.28
C LYS A 169 2.37 1.56 -1.63
N PHE A 170 1.62 2.64 -1.59
CA PHE A 170 0.25 2.68 -1.08
C PHE A 170 -0.73 2.71 -2.24
N GLU A 171 -1.77 1.90 -2.15
CA GLU A 171 -2.84 1.88 -3.16
C GLU A 171 -4.23 1.89 -2.52
N ALA A 172 -5.18 2.52 -3.20
CA ALA A 172 -6.58 2.53 -2.80
C ALA A 172 -7.50 2.66 -4.02
N ASN A 173 -8.64 1.97 -4.00
CA ASN A 173 -9.76 2.29 -4.87
C ASN A 173 -10.53 3.48 -4.28
N LEU A 174 -10.64 4.56 -5.05
CA LEU A 174 -11.30 5.82 -4.71
C LEU A 174 -12.51 6.10 -5.62
N ARG A 175 -13.41 6.96 -5.13
CA ARG A 175 -14.51 7.54 -5.90
C ARG A 175 -14.08 8.84 -6.54
N TRP A 176 -14.81 9.28 -7.57
CA TRP A 176 -14.57 10.60 -8.19
C TRP A 176 -14.61 11.74 -7.16
N PHE A 177 -15.61 11.73 -6.28
CA PHE A 177 -15.76 12.75 -5.23
C PHE A 177 -14.66 12.69 -4.18
N ASP A 178 -13.99 11.55 -4.01
CA ASP A 178 -12.84 11.48 -3.11
C ASP A 178 -11.70 12.35 -3.66
N PHE A 179 -11.52 12.53 -4.97
CA PHE A 179 -10.52 13.48 -5.48
C PHE A 179 -10.81 14.94 -5.10
N LEU A 180 -12.07 15.33 -4.92
CA LEU A 180 -12.43 16.67 -4.41
C LEU A 180 -12.07 16.83 -2.92
N ASN A 181 -11.92 15.71 -2.21
CA ASN A 181 -11.44 15.70 -0.83
C ASN A 181 -9.91 15.89 -0.71
N LEU A 182 -9.17 15.97 -1.82
CA LEU A 182 -7.75 16.36 -1.83
C LEU A 182 -7.51 17.82 -1.42
N ILE A 183 -8.55 18.67 -1.44
CA ILE A 183 -8.43 20.05 -0.97
C ILE A 183 -8.26 20.04 0.56
N PRO A 184 -7.22 20.69 1.12
CA PRO A 184 -6.93 20.64 2.55
C PRO A 184 -8.01 21.38 3.35
N THR A 185 -8.91 20.62 3.98
CA THR A 185 -9.84 21.15 4.98
C THR A 185 -9.90 20.20 6.18
N GLU A 186 -10.09 20.75 7.38
CA GLU A 186 -9.77 20.05 8.63
C GLU A 186 -10.75 18.93 9.04
N ASN A 187 -11.85 18.68 8.31
CA ASN A 187 -12.96 17.81 8.75
C ASN A 187 -13.39 16.69 7.78
N LYS A 188 -12.48 16.19 6.94
CA LYS A 188 -12.84 15.52 5.68
C LYS A 188 -13.03 13.99 5.59
N ALA A 189 -13.37 13.20 6.60
CA ALA A 189 -13.37 11.72 6.53
C ALA A 189 -12.06 11.08 5.96
N PRO A 190 -11.71 9.83 6.32
CA PRO A 190 -10.59 9.14 5.68
C PRO A 190 -10.94 8.80 4.22
N MET A 191 -10.00 9.06 3.31
CA MET A 191 -10.18 8.80 1.87
C MET A 191 -9.76 7.36 1.58
N GLY A 192 -10.62 6.59 0.90
CA GLY A 192 -10.28 5.24 0.46
C GLY A 192 -10.03 4.24 1.58
N ASN A 193 -9.85 2.98 1.20
CA ASN A 193 -9.24 1.98 2.07
C ASN A 193 -7.81 1.76 1.56
N TRP A 194 -6.86 2.55 2.07
CA TRP A 194 -5.46 2.47 1.66
C TRP A 194 -4.82 1.20 2.20
N ARG A 195 -4.04 0.55 1.35
CA ARG A 195 -3.24 -0.63 1.72
C ARG A 195 -1.82 -0.50 1.21
N ILE A 196 -0.89 -1.13 1.90
CA ILE A 196 0.48 -1.32 1.42
C ILE A 196 0.45 -2.45 0.40
N THR A 197 0.94 -2.17 -0.80
CA THR A 197 0.97 -3.14 -1.90
C THR A 197 2.38 -3.60 -2.22
N ASP A 198 3.39 -2.83 -1.82
CA ASP A 198 4.79 -3.17 -1.94
C ASP A 198 5.63 -2.40 -0.90
N PHE A 199 6.71 -3.02 -0.46
CA PHE A 199 7.63 -2.50 0.54
C PHE A 199 9.07 -2.81 0.12
N ASN A 200 9.90 -1.79 -0.07
CA ASN A 200 11.29 -1.91 -0.54
C ASN A 200 11.47 -2.78 -1.80
N ASN A 201 10.49 -2.75 -2.71
CA ASN A 201 10.52 -3.51 -3.96
C ASN A 201 10.61 -5.04 -3.78
N VAL A 202 10.07 -5.59 -2.67
CA VAL A 202 10.10 -7.04 -2.43
C VAL A 202 9.30 -7.84 -3.45
N LEU A 203 8.27 -7.23 -4.05
CA LEU A 203 7.41 -7.87 -5.04
C LEU A 203 7.60 -7.32 -6.46
N ASP A 204 8.74 -6.70 -6.76
CA ASP A 204 9.05 -6.09 -8.06
C ASP A 204 7.93 -5.12 -8.52
N GLU A 205 7.70 -4.09 -7.70
CA GLU A 205 6.63 -3.09 -7.80
C GLU A 205 5.18 -3.63 -7.70
N ASN A 206 5.03 -4.92 -7.44
CA ASN A 206 3.77 -5.67 -7.40
C ASN A 206 2.86 -5.37 -8.62
N PRO A 207 3.15 -6.01 -9.79
CA PRO A 207 2.47 -5.74 -11.05
C PRO A 207 0.94 -5.80 -10.92
N ILE A 208 0.25 -4.86 -11.57
CA ILE A 208 -1.22 -4.71 -11.43
C ILE A 208 -1.98 -5.85 -12.11
N PHE A 209 -1.41 -6.36 -13.20
CA PHE A 209 -1.97 -7.45 -13.97
C PHE A 209 -1.37 -8.77 -13.49
N PRO A 210 -2.19 -9.81 -13.32
CA PRO A 210 -1.68 -11.15 -13.06
C PRO A 210 -0.73 -11.55 -14.20
N GLN A 211 0.44 -12.07 -13.84
CA GLN A 211 1.37 -12.65 -14.81
C GLN A 211 0.79 -13.99 -15.28
N ASN A 212 0.22 -13.99 -16.49
CA ASN A 212 -0.11 -15.21 -17.24
C ASN A 212 1.03 -15.58 -18.19
#